data_AF-A0A1N7CTM0-F1
#
_entry.id   AF-A0A1N7CTM0-F1
#
_cell.length_a   1.000
_cell.length_b   1.000
_cell.length_c   1.000
_cell.angle_alpha   90.00
_cell.angle_beta   90.00
_cell.angle_gamma   90.00
#
_symmetry.space_group_name_H-M   'P 1'
#
loop_
_entity.id
_entity.type
_entity.pdbx_description
1 polymer ?
#
loop_
_entity_poly.entity_id
_entity_poly.type
_entity_poly.pdbx_seq_one_letter_code
_entity_poly.pdbx_strand_id
1 'polypeptide(L)'
;MTPDDWSALGARMGSQAWTAFPFLVLAAMLLALLAGSLGLAWRRRTRPEPDTPPQLGRIVPGLVAGFVLIIGLASLFTLFARHLGDGRPMGRMDDALSVAVGNHTPDWARQAFSLFTHIGDPLPVTVFVLLFALFLRLRGHPGFAWGWLLANAGNAVLNYSLKQVFERVRPVHDTLLVNAPGFSFPSGHSSAAIVLWGMLAYLCLRIGPKGLRLPMLALAAAMAVAIPASRVFLQAHFLTDVVAGLCSGAAWLAISIVSAESARHRRRARLHMRTA
;
A
#
# COMPACT_ATOMS: atom_id res chain seq x y z
N MET A 1 -5.16 11.90 28.46
CA MET A 1 -6.18 12.23 27.44
C MET A 1 -7.49 11.64 27.88
N THR A 2 -8.48 12.49 28.12
CA THR A 2 -9.86 12.12 28.41
C THR A 2 -10.55 11.62 27.12
N PRO A 3 -11.68 10.91 27.21
CA PRO A 3 -12.51 10.58 26.05
C PRO A 3 -12.84 11.77 25.15
N ASP A 4 -13.04 12.95 25.72
CA ASP A 4 -13.41 14.16 24.98
C ASP A 4 -12.23 14.73 24.18
N ASP A 5 -10.99 14.56 24.68
CA ASP A 5 -9.78 14.98 23.97
C ASP A 5 -9.61 14.26 22.63
N TRP A 6 -9.99 12.97 22.56
CA TRP A 6 -9.88 12.16 21.34
C TRP A 6 -10.91 12.57 20.29
N SER A 7 -12.15 12.83 20.70
CA SER A 7 -13.20 13.35 19.83
C SER A 7 -12.82 14.73 19.28
N ALA A 8 -12.30 15.62 20.15
CA ALA A 8 -11.84 16.95 19.75
C ALA A 8 -10.66 16.89 18.77
N LEU A 9 -9.73 15.96 18.97
CA LEU A 9 -8.64 15.70 18.02
C LEU A 9 -9.18 15.26 16.65
N GLY A 10 -10.08 14.27 16.63
CA GLY A 10 -10.70 13.77 15.41
C GLY A 10 -11.41 14.86 14.63
N ALA A 11 -12.22 15.68 15.32
CA ALA A 11 -12.95 16.78 14.71
C ALA A 11 -12.01 17.84 14.09
N ARG A 12 -10.93 18.22 14.79
CA ARG A 12 -9.91 19.15 14.26
C ARG A 12 -9.19 18.60 13.04
N MET A 13 -8.80 17.32 13.09
CA MET A 13 -8.16 16.66 11.96
C MET A 13 -9.09 16.59 10.75
N GLY A 14 -10.36 16.23 10.96
CA GLY A 14 -11.34 16.11 9.88
C GLY A 14 -11.69 17.43 9.20
N SER A 15 -11.80 18.52 9.96
CA SER A 15 -12.10 19.84 9.39
C SER A 15 -10.96 20.42 8.55
N GLN A 16 -9.71 20.04 8.87
CA GLN A 16 -8.52 20.45 8.13
C GLN A 16 -8.08 19.44 7.06
N ALA A 17 -8.69 18.25 7.01
CA ALA A 17 -8.23 17.16 6.14
C ALA A 17 -8.22 17.58 4.66
N TRP A 18 -9.30 18.21 4.20
CA TRP A 18 -9.43 18.65 2.81
C TRP A 18 -8.37 19.69 2.42
N THR A 19 -8.15 20.71 3.26
CA THR A 19 -7.17 21.75 2.98
C THR A 19 -5.73 21.23 3.08
N ALA A 20 -5.46 20.26 3.94
CA ALA A 20 -4.15 19.64 4.08
C ALA A 20 -3.82 18.66 2.93
N PHE A 21 -4.82 18.06 2.28
CA PHE A 21 -4.62 16.98 1.32
C PHE A 21 -3.65 17.30 0.16
N PRO A 22 -3.74 18.43 -0.55
CA PRO A 22 -2.81 18.76 -1.62
C PRO A 22 -1.35 18.85 -1.14
N PHE A 23 -1.15 19.38 0.07
CA PHE A 23 0.18 19.50 0.68
C PHE A 23 0.74 18.13 1.07
N LEU A 24 -0.10 17.22 1.55
CA LEU A 24 0.31 15.84 1.85
C LEU A 24 0.75 15.10 0.58
N VAL A 25 0.02 15.25 -0.52
CA VAL A 25 0.40 14.68 -1.82
C VAL A 25 1.74 15.26 -2.30
N LEU A 26 1.87 16.59 -2.26
CA LEU A 26 3.10 17.26 -2.68
C LEU A 26 4.29 16.86 -1.81
N ALA A 27 4.13 16.83 -0.48
CA ALA A 27 5.19 16.41 0.44
C ALA A 27 5.63 14.96 0.16
N ALA A 28 4.68 14.03 -0.05
CA ALA A 28 4.99 12.66 -0.40
C ALA A 28 5.77 12.56 -1.73
N MET A 29 5.37 13.32 -2.75
CA MET A 29 6.09 13.39 -4.03
C MET A 29 7.51 13.91 -3.86
N LEU A 30 7.69 15.02 -3.13
CA LEU A 30 9.00 15.63 -2.89
C LEU A 30 9.93 14.70 -2.11
N LEU A 31 9.42 14.04 -1.07
CA LEU A 31 10.17 13.04 -0.30
C LEU A 31 10.58 11.85 -1.18
N ALA A 32 9.68 11.34 -2.02
CA ALA A 32 9.99 10.25 -2.95
C ALA A 32 11.03 10.66 -4.00
N LEU A 33 10.96 11.88 -4.52
CA LEU A 33 11.94 12.43 -5.45
C LEU A 33 13.31 12.62 -4.79
N LEU A 34 13.35 13.12 -3.56
CA LEU A 34 14.59 13.28 -2.79
C LEU A 34 15.23 11.93 -2.51
N ALA A 35 14.48 10.99 -1.92
CA ALA A 35 14.94 9.64 -1.64
C ALA A 35 15.38 8.89 -2.92
N GLY A 36 14.61 9.03 -3.99
CA GLY A 36 14.93 8.45 -5.30
C GLY A 36 16.22 9.02 -5.90
N SER A 37 16.41 10.33 -5.81
CA SER A 37 17.61 11.02 -6.31
C SER A 37 18.86 10.61 -5.52
N LEU A 38 18.76 10.57 -4.19
CA LEU A 38 19.83 10.10 -3.31
C LEU A 38 20.16 8.62 -3.58
N GLY A 39 19.15 7.76 -3.69
CA GLY A 39 19.34 6.34 -4.00
C GLY A 39 19.95 6.09 -5.38
N LEU A 40 19.55 6.86 -6.40
CA LEU A 40 20.13 6.77 -7.74
C LEU A 40 21.56 7.31 -7.77
N ALA A 41 21.86 8.40 -7.05
CA ALA A 41 23.21 8.95 -6.92
C ALA A 41 24.14 7.95 -6.22
N TRP A 42 23.68 7.34 -5.13
CA TRP A 42 24.39 6.27 -4.44
C TRP A 42 24.64 5.07 -5.38
N ARG A 43 23.60 4.59 -6.08
CA ARG A 43 23.73 3.48 -7.05
C ARG A 43 24.73 3.76 -8.16
N ARG A 44 24.85 5.02 -8.64
CA ARG A 44 25.85 5.40 -9.65
C ARG A 44 27.28 5.31 -9.11
N ARG A 45 27.49 5.65 -7.84
CA ARG A 45 28.80 5.55 -7.18
C ARG A 45 29.22 4.10 -6.95
N THR A 46 28.28 3.20 -6.69
CA THR A 46 28.57 1.82 -6.28
C THR A 46 28.63 0.81 -7.44
N ARG A 47 29.02 1.20 -8.67
CA ARG A 47 29.11 0.35 -9.90
C ARG A 47 28.05 -0.78 -9.96
N PRO A 48 26.84 -0.52 -10.46
CA PRO A 48 25.76 -1.50 -10.37
C PRO A 48 26.06 -2.73 -11.23
N GLU A 49 25.99 -3.90 -10.61
CA GLU A 49 25.97 -5.18 -11.31
C GLU A 49 24.79 -5.29 -12.30
N PRO A 50 24.91 -6.08 -13.39
CA PRO A 50 23.87 -6.22 -14.42
C PRO A 50 22.49 -6.65 -13.87
N ASP A 51 21.39 -6.23 -14.49
CA ASP A 51 20.06 -6.59 -13.99
C ASP A 51 19.67 -8.03 -14.40
N THR A 52 19.91 -9.02 -13.53
CA THR A 52 19.46 -10.42 -13.73
C THR A 52 18.04 -10.64 -13.19
N PRO A 53 17.15 -11.38 -13.88
CA PRO A 53 15.79 -11.61 -13.40
C PRO A 53 15.74 -12.55 -12.18
N PRO A 54 14.77 -12.40 -11.27
CA PRO A 54 14.59 -13.28 -10.11
C PRO A 54 14.08 -14.68 -10.51
N GLN A 55 14.41 -15.70 -9.72
CA GLN A 55 13.90 -17.07 -9.90
C GLN A 55 12.65 -17.32 -9.05
N LEU A 56 11.57 -17.79 -9.68
CA LEU A 56 10.27 -18.03 -9.04
C LEU A 56 10.38 -18.87 -7.74
N GLY A 57 11.00 -20.05 -7.82
CA GLY A 57 11.09 -20.98 -6.68
C GLY A 57 11.86 -20.45 -5.46
N ARG A 58 12.48 -19.26 -5.57
CA ARG A 58 13.20 -18.60 -4.46
C ARG A 58 12.49 -17.36 -3.93
N ILE A 59 11.53 -16.83 -4.66
CA ILE A 59 10.68 -15.72 -4.19
C ILE A 59 9.66 -16.28 -3.19
N VAL A 60 9.05 -17.43 -3.52
CA VAL A 60 7.94 -18.02 -2.76
C VAL A 60 8.27 -18.23 -1.27
N PRO A 61 9.42 -18.82 -0.86
CA PRO A 61 9.69 -19.04 0.56
C PRO A 61 9.75 -17.74 1.38
N GLY A 62 10.32 -16.68 0.81
CA GLY A 62 10.38 -15.37 1.47
C GLY A 62 9.00 -14.74 1.64
N LEU A 63 8.14 -14.86 0.62
CA LEU A 63 6.76 -14.40 0.69
C LEU A 63 5.95 -15.20 1.71
N VAL A 64 6.09 -16.53 1.74
CA VAL A 64 5.39 -17.40 2.71
C VAL A 64 5.84 -17.07 4.14
N ALA A 65 7.14 -16.96 4.38
CA ALA A 65 7.67 -16.60 5.70
C ALA A 65 7.16 -15.22 6.15
N GLY A 66 7.19 -14.22 5.25
CA GLY A 66 6.66 -12.90 5.55
C GLY A 66 5.15 -12.89 5.80
N PHE A 67 4.38 -13.68 5.05
CA PHE A 67 2.94 -13.83 5.26
C PHE A 67 2.63 -14.40 6.65
N VAL A 68 3.27 -15.53 6.99
CA VAL A 68 3.10 -16.18 8.29
C VAL A 68 3.49 -15.24 9.43
N LEU A 69 4.59 -14.49 9.27
CA LEU A 69 5.04 -13.51 10.25
C LEU A 69 3.99 -12.41 10.47
N ILE A 70 3.49 -11.79 9.40
CA ILE A 70 2.50 -10.71 9.52
C ILE A 70 1.22 -11.22 10.18
N ILE A 71 0.70 -12.37 9.74
CA ILE A 71 -0.52 -12.96 10.32
C ILE A 71 -0.32 -13.34 11.79
N GLY A 72 0.82 -13.96 12.13
CA GLY A 72 1.15 -14.31 13.50
C GLY A 72 1.22 -13.09 14.42
N LEU A 73 1.90 -12.03 13.98
CA LEU A 73 2.00 -10.78 14.75
C LEU A 73 0.65 -10.08 14.87
N ALA A 74 -0.16 -10.04 13.80
CA ALA A 74 -1.49 -9.45 13.85
C ALA A 74 -2.41 -10.22 14.82
N SER A 75 -2.37 -11.54 14.79
CA SER A 75 -3.15 -12.39 15.68
C SER A 75 -2.74 -12.21 17.14
N LEU A 76 -1.43 -12.14 17.40
CA LEU A 76 -0.89 -11.87 18.73
C LEU A 76 -1.29 -10.48 19.23
N PHE A 77 -1.24 -9.46 18.37
CA PHE A 77 -1.69 -8.12 18.70
C PHE A 77 -3.18 -8.10 19.07
N THR A 78 -4.04 -8.75 18.27
CA THR A 78 -5.47 -8.86 18.58
C THR A 78 -5.72 -9.55 19.90
N LEU A 79 -4.97 -10.61 20.20
CA LEU A 79 -5.06 -11.31 21.49
C LEU A 79 -4.75 -10.36 22.65
N PHE A 80 -3.64 -9.62 22.61
CA PHE A 80 -3.31 -8.66 23.66
C PHE A 80 -4.31 -7.50 23.74
N ALA A 81 -4.71 -6.95 22.61
CA ALA A 81 -5.64 -5.82 22.55
C ALA A 81 -6.99 -6.13 23.24
N ARG A 82 -7.50 -7.35 23.10
CA ARG A 82 -8.73 -7.80 23.79
C ARG A 82 -8.62 -7.81 25.32
N HIS A 83 -7.41 -7.88 25.87
CA HIS A 83 -7.16 -7.90 27.32
C HIS A 83 -6.79 -6.52 27.89
N LEU A 84 -6.51 -5.52 27.05
CA LEU A 84 -5.94 -4.23 27.46
C LEU A 84 -6.95 -3.09 27.66
N GLY A 85 -8.25 -3.31 27.44
CA GLY A 85 -9.30 -2.35 27.80
C GLY A 85 -10.45 -2.24 26.81
N ASP A 86 -11.32 -1.26 27.06
CA ASP A 86 -12.62 -1.05 26.40
C ASP A 86 -12.54 -0.44 25.00
N GLY A 87 -11.34 -0.19 24.45
CA GLY A 87 -11.10 0.04 23.01
C GLY A 87 -11.69 1.31 22.38
N ARG A 88 -12.33 2.19 23.17
CA ARG A 88 -13.12 3.34 22.67
C ARG A 88 -12.38 4.66 22.35
N PRO A 89 -11.17 4.99 22.85
CA PRO A 89 -10.61 6.33 22.59
C PRO A 89 -10.29 6.57 21.10
N MET A 90 -9.68 5.59 20.43
CA MET A 90 -9.34 5.72 19.01
C MET A 90 -10.57 5.63 18.10
N GLY A 91 -11.59 4.85 18.49
CA GLY A 91 -12.87 4.81 17.80
C GLY A 91 -13.60 6.16 17.82
N ARG A 92 -13.64 6.85 18.98
CA ARG A 92 -14.24 8.19 19.08
C ARG A 92 -13.54 9.23 18.19
N MET A 93 -12.21 9.16 18.10
CA MET A 93 -11.45 10.01 17.19
C MET A 93 -11.82 9.74 15.73
N ASP A 94 -11.89 8.47 15.34
CA ASP A 94 -12.27 8.04 13.99
C ASP A 94 -13.69 8.49 13.62
N ASP A 95 -14.65 8.34 14.54
CA ASP A 95 -16.05 8.77 14.34
C ASP A 95 -16.14 10.29 14.18
N ALA A 96 -15.53 11.05 15.11
CA ALA A 96 -15.52 12.51 15.06
C ALA A 96 -14.82 13.04 13.80
N LEU A 97 -13.74 12.40 13.37
CA LEU A 97 -13.07 12.71 12.12
C LEU A 97 -13.98 12.43 10.92
N SER A 98 -14.64 11.28 10.88
CA SER A 98 -15.53 10.92 9.77
C SER A 98 -16.68 11.92 9.61
N VAL A 99 -17.31 12.32 10.72
CA VAL A 99 -18.36 13.35 10.74
C VAL A 99 -17.80 14.69 10.26
N ALA A 100 -16.66 15.13 10.78
CA ALA A 100 -16.05 16.40 10.40
C ALA A 100 -15.66 16.44 8.91
N VAL A 101 -15.12 15.34 8.37
CA VAL A 101 -14.82 15.21 6.94
C VAL A 101 -16.08 15.34 6.09
N GLY A 102 -17.18 14.69 6.49
CA GLY A 102 -18.48 14.79 5.80
C GLY A 102 -19.01 16.23 5.76
N ASN A 103 -18.83 16.98 6.84
CA ASN A 103 -19.34 18.35 6.97
C ASN A 103 -18.47 19.42 6.27
N HIS A 104 -17.16 19.17 6.14
CA HIS A 104 -16.20 20.18 5.66
C HIS A 104 -15.65 19.92 4.25
N THR A 105 -15.93 18.76 3.67
CA THR A 105 -15.43 18.42 2.32
C THR A 105 -16.47 18.81 1.26
N PRO A 106 -16.14 19.72 0.31
CA PRO A 106 -17.06 20.11 -0.75
C PRO A 106 -17.49 18.93 -1.64
N ASP A 107 -18.72 18.97 -2.16
CA ASP A 107 -19.29 17.89 -2.96
C ASP A 107 -18.48 17.56 -4.21
N TRP A 108 -18.00 18.59 -4.91
CA TRP A 108 -17.15 18.41 -6.09
C TRP A 108 -15.84 17.70 -5.76
N ALA A 109 -15.28 17.94 -4.56
CA ALA A 109 -14.07 17.28 -4.10
C ALA A 109 -14.35 15.80 -3.80
N ARG A 110 -15.49 15.50 -3.18
CA ARG A 110 -15.96 14.12 -2.97
C ARG A 110 -16.14 13.37 -4.28
N GLN A 111 -16.72 14.01 -5.30
CA GLN A 111 -16.85 13.42 -6.64
C GLN A 111 -15.48 13.15 -7.28
N ALA A 112 -14.51 14.06 -7.14
CA ALA A 112 -13.14 13.84 -7.60
C ALA A 112 -12.48 12.65 -6.90
N PHE A 113 -12.70 12.48 -5.58
CA PHE A 113 -12.22 11.31 -4.85
C PHE A 113 -12.83 9.98 -5.31
N SER A 114 -14.05 10.00 -5.86
CA SER A 114 -14.66 8.82 -6.48
C SER A 114 -13.80 8.27 -7.62
N LEU A 115 -13.20 9.14 -8.44
CA LEU A 115 -12.31 8.73 -9.54
C LEU A 115 -11.08 7.98 -9.02
N PHE A 116 -10.42 8.52 -7.98
CA PHE A 116 -9.27 7.86 -7.35
C PHE A 116 -9.65 6.53 -6.71
N THR A 117 -10.84 6.45 -6.14
CA THR A 117 -11.35 5.20 -5.57
C THR A 117 -11.53 4.12 -6.63
N HIS A 118 -12.10 4.48 -7.79
CA HIS A 118 -12.30 3.53 -8.89
C HIS A 118 -10.99 3.00 -9.48
N ILE A 119 -9.94 3.82 -9.53
CA ILE A 119 -8.61 3.36 -9.91
C ILE A 119 -8.11 2.25 -8.96
N GLY A 120 -8.46 2.34 -7.68
CA GLY A 120 -8.09 1.35 -6.66
C GLY A 120 -9.05 0.16 -6.54
N ASP A 121 -10.13 0.10 -7.33
CA ASP A 121 -11.11 -0.96 -7.21
C ASP A 121 -10.54 -2.32 -7.65
N PRO A 122 -11.03 -3.44 -7.07
CA PRO A 122 -10.46 -4.76 -7.33
C PRO A 122 -10.42 -5.16 -8.80
N LEU A 123 -11.46 -4.81 -9.58
CA LEU A 123 -11.53 -5.18 -10.99
C LEU A 123 -10.52 -4.40 -11.85
N PRO A 124 -10.49 -3.05 -11.88
CA PRO A 124 -9.46 -2.29 -12.58
C PRO A 124 -8.03 -2.69 -12.19
N VAL A 125 -7.78 -2.86 -10.89
CA VAL A 125 -6.48 -3.30 -10.36
C VAL A 125 -6.10 -4.69 -10.89
N THR A 126 -7.01 -5.65 -10.84
CA THR A 126 -6.75 -7.03 -11.30
C THR A 126 -6.46 -7.07 -12.79
N VAL A 127 -7.26 -6.37 -13.60
CA VAL A 127 -7.05 -6.29 -15.05
C VAL A 127 -5.68 -5.67 -15.34
N PHE A 128 -5.33 -4.56 -14.70
CA PHE A 128 -4.02 -3.93 -14.87
C PHE A 128 -2.87 -4.87 -14.46
N VAL A 129 -2.99 -5.55 -13.32
CA VAL A 129 -1.97 -6.50 -12.84
C VAL A 129 -1.73 -7.62 -13.85
N LEU A 130 -2.79 -8.20 -14.42
CA LEU A 130 -2.68 -9.27 -15.41
C LEU A 130 -2.09 -8.78 -16.74
N LEU A 131 -2.57 -7.64 -17.26
CA LEU A 131 -2.06 -7.06 -18.51
C LEU A 131 -0.59 -6.65 -18.37
N PHE A 132 -0.20 -6.06 -17.25
CA PHE A 132 1.18 -5.68 -17.01
C PHE A 132 2.10 -6.89 -16.81
N ALA A 133 1.61 -7.96 -16.16
CA ALA A 133 2.35 -9.22 -16.09
C ALA A 133 2.58 -9.84 -17.47
N LEU A 134 1.56 -9.83 -18.33
CA LEU A 134 1.66 -10.27 -19.72
C LEU A 134 2.67 -9.41 -20.49
N PHE A 135 2.60 -8.09 -20.36
CA PHE A 135 3.58 -7.17 -20.95
C PHE A 135 5.02 -7.50 -20.52
N LEU A 136 5.27 -7.71 -19.22
CA LEU A 136 6.60 -8.10 -18.72
C LEU A 136 7.04 -9.46 -19.28
N ARG A 137 6.13 -10.42 -19.40
CA ARG A 137 6.41 -11.73 -19.99
C ARG A 137 6.81 -11.61 -21.47
N LEU A 138 6.07 -10.81 -22.25
CA LEU A 138 6.32 -10.56 -23.67
C LEU A 138 7.63 -9.78 -23.90
N ARG A 139 8.02 -8.92 -22.96
CA ARG A 139 9.32 -8.21 -22.96
C ARG A 139 10.51 -9.07 -22.50
N GLY A 140 10.33 -10.37 -22.27
CA GLY A 140 11.42 -11.26 -21.87
C GLY A 140 11.81 -11.17 -20.39
N HIS A 141 10.91 -10.68 -19.52
CA HIS A 141 11.15 -10.51 -18.09
C HIS A 141 10.25 -11.43 -17.21
N PRO A 142 10.21 -12.76 -17.43
CA PRO A 142 9.27 -13.66 -16.73
C PRO A 142 9.46 -13.69 -15.21
N GLY A 143 10.70 -13.55 -14.71
CA GLY A 143 10.94 -13.48 -13.26
C GLY A 143 10.29 -12.27 -12.60
N PHE A 144 10.38 -11.11 -13.26
CA PHE A 144 9.75 -9.88 -12.78
C PHE A 144 8.22 -9.95 -12.91
N ALA A 145 7.69 -10.58 -13.97
CA ALA A 145 6.26 -10.85 -14.11
C ALA A 145 5.71 -11.68 -12.93
N TRP A 146 6.43 -12.73 -12.53
CA TRP A 146 6.06 -13.53 -11.37
C TRP A 146 6.16 -12.77 -10.05
N GLY A 147 7.25 -12.02 -9.83
CA GLY A 147 7.38 -11.18 -8.64
C GLY A 147 6.24 -10.15 -8.53
N TRP A 148 5.85 -9.54 -9.65
CA TRP A 148 4.71 -8.64 -9.75
C TRP A 148 3.38 -9.32 -9.41
N LEU A 149 3.09 -10.48 -10.02
CA LEU A 149 1.86 -11.24 -9.77
C LEU A 149 1.78 -11.69 -8.31
N LEU A 150 2.84 -12.29 -7.78
CA LEU A 150 2.86 -12.82 -6.41
C LEU A 150 2.77 -11.71 -5.37
N ALA A 151 3.39 -10.55 -5.60
CA ALA A 151 3.27 -9.42 -4.68
C ALA A 151 1.82 -8.92 -4.60
N ASN A 152 1.15 -8.71 -5.75
CA ASN A 152 -0.22 -8.19 -5.77
C ASN A 152 -1.25 -9.23 -5.30
N ALA A 153 -1.16 -10.47 -5.79
CA ALA A 153 -2.04 -11.56 -5.36
C ALA A 153 -1.85 -11.88 -3.87
N GLY A 154 -0.59 -11.92 -3.41
CA GLY A 154 -0.26 -12.12 -2.00
C GLY A 154 -0.80 -11.01 -1.10
N ASN A 155 -0.77 -9.74 -1.55
CA ASN A 155 -1.41 -8.64 -0.81
C ASN A 155 -2.93 -8.83 -0.69
N ALA A 156 -3.60 -9.26 -1.76
CA ALA A 156 -5.04 -9.51 -1.73
C ALA A 156 -5.39 -10.61 -0.71
N VAL A 157 -4.65 -11.72 -0.72
CA VAL A 157 -4.80 -12.81 0.26
C VAL A 157 -4.48 -12.36 1.68
N LEU A 158 -3.42 -11.57 1.85
CA LEU A 158 -3.01 -11.02 3.14
C LEU A 158 -4.09 -10.09 3.71
N ASN A 159 -4.59 -9.15 2.90
CA ASN A 159 -5.63 -8.22 3.34
C ASN A 159 -6.92 -8.97 3.71
N TYR A 160 -7.33 -9.95 2.90
CA TYR A 160 -8.48 -10.80 3.21
C TYR A 160 -8.29 -11.53 4.54
N SER A 161 -7.11 -12.12 4.77
CA SER A 161 -6.80 -12.86 5.99
C SER A 161 -6.79 -11.94 7.22
N LEU A 162 -6.17 -10.76 7.12
CA LEU A 162 -6.17 -9.78 8.20
C LEU A 162 -7.59 -9.30 8.55
N LYS A 163 -8.47 -9.16 7.56
CA LYS A 163 -9.88 -8.84 7.80
C LYS A 163 -10.58 -9.89 8.66
N GLN A 164 -10.27 -11.18 8.48
CA GLN A 164 -10.81 -12.25 9.32
C GLN A 164 -10.17 -12.30 10.72
N VAL A 165 -8.97 -11.76 10.89
CA VAL A 165 -8.32 -11.67 12.21
C VAL A 165 -8.92 -10.55 13.06
N PHE A 166 -9.22 -9.40 12.44
CA PHE A 166 -9.67 -8.20 13.15
C PHE A 166 -11.19 -8.02 13.23
N GLU A 167 -11.92 -8.46 12.19
CA GLU A 167 -13.39 -8.47 12.15
C GLU A 167 -14.07 -7.12 12.48
N ARG A 168 -13.41 -5.99 12.18
CA ARG A 168 -13.95 -4.66 12.49
C ARG A 168 -15.10 -4.28 11.57
N VAL A 169 -16.19 -3.77 12.16
CA VAL A 169 -17.36 -3.24 11.46
C VAL A 169 -17.05 -1.89 10.82
N ARG A 170 -17.63 -1.63 9.64
CA ARG A 170 -17.46 -0.38 8.87
C ARG A 170 -18.20 0.81 9.53
N PRO A 171 -17.80 2.05 9.19
CA PRO A 171 -18.60 3.22 9.52
C PRO A 171 -20.00 3.11 8.88
N VAL A 172 -21.06 3.43 9.64
CA VAL A 172 -22.44 3.45 9.13
C VAL A 172 -22.76 4.87 8.69
N HIS A 173 -22.95 5.07 7.38
CA HIS A 173 -23.37 6.35 6.79
C HIS A 173 -24.38 6.09 5.66
N ASP A 174 -25.33 7.01 5.47
CA ASP A 174 -26.39 6.95 4.44
C ASP A 174 -25.87 7.22 3.01
N THR A 175 -24.57 7.11 2.75
CA THR A 175 -24.00 7.47 1.45
C THR A 175 -24.05 6.29 0.47
N LEU A 176 -24.92 6.40 -0.54
CA LEU A 176 -25.06 5.44 -1.66
C LEU A 176 -23.80 5.26 -2.53
N LEU A 177 -22.74 6.02 -2.27
CA LEU A 177 -21.56 6.12 -3.13
C LEU A 177 -20.60 4.92 -3.02
N VAL A 178 -20.62 4.17 -1.92
CA VAL A 178 -19.71 3.03 -1.72
C VAL A 178 -20.37 1.90 -0.92
N ASN A 179 -21.02 0.96 -1.61
CA ASN A 179 -21.44 -0.32 -1.02
C ASN A 179 -20.30 -1.35 -1.14
N ALA A 180 -19.62 -1.65 -0.03
CA ALA A 180 -18.55 -2.64 0.01
C ALA A 180 -18.87 -3.73 1.05
N PRO A 181 -19.05 -5.01 0.65
CA PRO A 181 -19.30 -6.09 1.60
C PRO A 181 -18.07 -6.39 2.48
N GLY A 182 -18.32 -6.99 3.66
CA GLY A 182 -17.28 -7.48 4.59
C GLY A 182 -16.64 -6.43 5.51
N PHE A 183 -15.65 -6.87 6.29
CA PHE A 183 -14.99 -6.06 7.34
C PHE A 183 -14.23 -4.83 6.83
N SER A 184 -14.09 -3.83 7.69
CA SER A 184 -13.45 -2.53 7.39
C SER A 184 -11.92 -2.58 7.50
N PHE A 185 -11.40 -3.30 8.49
CA PHE A 185 -9.99 -3.21 8.88
C PHE A 185 -9.18 -4.44 8.43
N PRO A 186 -8.00 -4.27 7.82
CA PRO A 186 -7.45 -3.00 7.30
C PRO A 186 -8.01 -2.65 5.91
N SER A 187 -7.88 -1.39 5.50
CA SER A 187 -8.33 -0.91 4.18
C SER A 187 -7.57 -1.62 3.03
N GLY A 188 -8.32 -2.33 2.19
CA GLY A 188 -7.79 -3.04 1.01
C GLY A 188 -7.29 -2.10 -0.09
N HIS A 189 -8.03 -1.03 -0.40
CA HIS A 189 -7.58 0.01 -1.34
C HIS A 189 -6.26 0.64 -0.90
N SER A 190 -6.09 0.87 0.40
CA SER A 190 -4.86 1.46 0.94
C SER A 190 -3.67 0.51 0.81
N SER A 191 -3.84 -0.77 1.16
CA SER A 191 -2.74 -1.75 1.04
C SER A 191 -2.40 -2.04 -0.42
N ALA A 192 -3.41 -2.17 -1.27
CA ALA A 192 -3.25 -2.37 -2.71
C ALA A 192 -2.55 -1.18 -3.38
N ALA A 193 -2.88 0.06 -3.01
CA ALA A 193 -2.23 1.24 -3.57
C ALA A 193 -0.72 1.24 -3.31
N ILE A 194 -0.28 0.98 -2.07
CA ILE A 194 1.15 0.91 -1.76
C ILE A 194 1.82 -0.23 -2.53
N VAL A 195 1.24 -1.43 -2.53
CA VAL A 195 1.89 -2.60 -3.15
C VAL A 195 1.97 -2.43 -4.66
N LEU A 196 0.87 -2.05 -5.32
CA LEU A 196 0.81 -1.92 -6.77
C LEU A 196 1.74 -0.83 -7.28
N TRP A 197 1.60 0.38 -6.75
CA TRP A 197 2.38 1.52 -7.23
C TRP A 197 3.84 1.44 -6.78
N GLY A 198 4.10 0.93 -5.58
CA GLY A 198 5.45 0.65 -5.09
C GLY A 198 6.18 -0.41 -5.91
N MET A 199 5.51 -1.51 -6.26
CA MET A 199 6.07 -2.53 -7.16
C MET A 199 6.30 -1.97 -8.57
N LEU A 200 5.41 -1.10 -9.06
CA LEU A 200 5.58 -0.48 -10.39
C LEU A 200 6.80 0.44 -10.41
N ALA A 201 6.99 1.26 -9.36
CA ALA A 201 8.18 2.08 -9.18
C ALA A 201 9.45 1.23 -9.05
N TYR A 202 9.40 0.14 -8.28
CA TYR A 202 10.50 -0.82 -8.16
C TYR A 202 10.91 -1.39 -9.54
N LEU A 203 9.94 -1.85 -10.33
CA LEU A 203 10.19 -2.37 -11.67
C LEU A 203 10.73 -1.30 -12.61
N CYS A 204 10.21 -0.07 -12.56
CA CYS A 204 10.71 1.05 -13.34
C CYS A 204 12.18 1.38 -13.00
N LEU A 205 12.54 1.35 -11.71
CA LEU A 205 13.92 1.56 -11.26
C LEU A 205 14.90 0.47 -11.73
N ARG A 206 14.41 -0.76 -11.89
CA ARG A 206 15.21 -1.91 -12.33
C ARG A 206 15.31 -2.00 -13.85
N ILE A 207 14.18 -2.12 -14.54
CA ILE A 207 14.12 -2.46 -15.96
C ILE A 207 13.50 -1.35 -16.82
N GLY A 208 13.01 -0.27 -16.19
CA GLY A 208 12.40 0.85 -16.90
C GLY A 208 13.43 1.84 -17.49
N PRO A 209 12.97 2.68 -18.45
CA PRO A 209 13.78 3.77 -19.01
C PRO A 209 14.28 4.72 -17.92
N LYS A 210 15.54 5.17 -18.03
CA LYS A 210 16.18 6.04 -17.01
C LYS A 210 15.37 7.33 -16.75
N GLY A 211 14.79 7.93 -17.79
CA GLY A 211 13.99 9.15 -17.70
C GLY A 211 12.67 8.98 -16.94
N LEU A 212 12.13 7.76 -16.82
CA LEU A 212 10.86 7.49 -16.14
C LEU A 212 11.02 7.15 -14.65
N ARG A 213 12.24 6.96 -14.16
CA ARG A 213 12.50 6.48 -12.79
C ARG A 213 11.99 7.44 -11.72
N LEU A 214 12.36 8.72 -11.80
CA LEU A 214 11.92 9.74 -10.85
C LEU A 214 10.43 10.10 -11.02
N PRO A 215 9.91 10.31 -12.25
CA PRO A 215 8.47 10.50 -12.46
C PRO A 215 7.62 9.36 -11.90
N MET A 216 8.05 8.10 -12.08
CA MET A 216 7.31 6.95 -11.56
C MET A 216 7.33 6.89 -10.02
N LEU A 217 8.43 7.27 -9.38
CA LEU A 217 8.48 7.38 -7.91
C LEU A 217 7.53 8.46 -7.39
N ALA A 218 7.51 9.63 -8.04
CA ALA A 218 6.58 10.70 -7.68
C ALA A 218 5.12 10.27 -7.87
N LEU A 219 4.81 9.63 -9.01
CA LEU A 219 3.47 9.10 -9.29
C LEU A 219 3.07 8.05 -8.26
N ALA A 220 3.97 7.13 -7.92
CA ALA A 220 3.68 6.10 -6.92
C ALA A 220 3.40 6.70 -5.55
N ALA A 221 4.17 7.71 -5.13
CA ALA A 221 3.94 8.43 -3.89
C ALA A 221 2.60 9.19 -3.89
N ALA A 222 2.27 9.86 -5.00
CA ALA A 222 1.00 10.55 -5.15
C ALA A 222 -0.18 9.59 -5.03
N MET A 223 -0.14 8.44 -5.70
CA MET A 223 -1.21 7.43 -5.66
C MET A 223 -1.30 6.72 -4.30
N ALA A 224 -0.17 6.52 -3.63
CA ALA A 224 -0.09 5.99 -2.26
C ALA A 224 -0.62 6.97 -1.19
N VAL A 225 -0.97 8.21 -1.56
CA VAL A 225 -1.69 9.16 -0.71
C VAL A 225 -3.12 9.38 -1.20
N ALA A 226 -3.30 9.61 -2.51
CA ALA A 226 -4.60 9.94 -3.11
C ALA A 226 -5.64 8.82 -2.99
N ILE A 227 -5.27 7.57 -3.30
CA ILE A 227 -6.21 6.43 -3.21
C ILE A 227 -6.63 6.18 -1.75
N PRO A 228 -5.71 6.05 -0.77
CA PRO A 228 -6.08 5.92 0.63
C PRO A 228 -6.92 7.09 1.17
N ALA A 229 -6.55 8.33 0.83
CA ALA A 229 -7.30 9.52 1.23
C ALA A 229 -8.73 9.49 0.69
N SER A 230 -8.94 9.03 -0.54
CA SER A 230 -10.29 8.89 -1.11
C SER A 230 -11.21 8.04 -0.23
N ARG A 231 -10.68 7.05 0.50
CA ARG A 231 -11.48 6.18 1.37
C ARG A 231 -11.96 6.88 2.64
N VAL A 232 -11.20 7.87 3.11
CA VAL A 232 -11.59 8.73 4.24
C VAL A 232 -12.59 9.80 3.77
N PHE A 233 -12.31 10.46 2.65
CA PHE A 233 -13.18 11.52 2.10
C PHE A 233 -14.53 11.02 1.60
N LEU A 234 -14.60 9.78 1.13
CA LEU A 234 -15.86 9.10 0.80
C LEU A 234 -16.49 8.41 2.02
N GLN A 235 -15.91 8.56 3.21
CA GLN A 235 -16.39 7.97 4.47
C GLN A 235 -16.60 6.44 4.43
N ALA A 236 -15.87 5.76 3.54
CA ALA A 236 -15.96 4.31 3.34
C ALA A 236 -15.13 3.50 4.34
N HIS A 237 -14.14 4.15 4.96
CA HIS A 237 -13.25 3.59 5.96
C HIS A 237 -12.88 4.64 7.00
N PHE A 238 -12.63 4.17 8.21
CA PHE A 238 -12.03 5.01 9.25
C PHE A 238 -10.57 5.37 8.90
N LEU A 239 -10.05 6.46 9.46
CA LEU A 239 -8.66 6.86 9.23
C LEU A 239 -7.70 5.77 9.69
N THR A 240 -7.97 5.12 10.82
CA THR A 240 -7.13 4.03 11.33
C THR A 240 -7.14 2.79 10.42
N ASP A 241 -8.26 2.47 9.76
CA ASP A 241 -8.32 1.38 8.78
C ASP A 241 -7.38 1.66 7.60
N VAL A 242 -7.34 2.93 7.17
CA VAL A 242 -6.50 3.43 6.08
C VAL A 242 -5.03 3.37 6.47
N VAL A 243 -4.66 3.87 7.65
CA VAL A 243 -3.28 3.81 8.18
C VAL A 243 -2.81 2.36 8.32
N ALA A 244 -3.64 1.47 8.87
CA ALA A 244 -3.29 0.06 8.97
C ALA A 244 -3.14 -0.63 7.61
N GLY A 245 -3.96 -0.26 6.63
CA GLY A 245 -3.80 -0.69 5.24
C GLY A 245 -2.46 -0.25 4.64
N LEU A 246 -2.06 1.00 4.89
CA LEU A 246 -0.74 1.50 4.46
C LEU A 246 0.41 0.74 5.14
N CYS A 247 0.36 0.57 6.45
CA CYS A 247 1.41 -0.13 7.19
C CYS A 247 1.55 -1.59 6.76
N SER A 248 0.44 -2.32 6.67
CA SER A 248 0.44 -3.73 6.21
C SER A 248 0.89 -3.86 4.76
N GLY A 249 0.42 -2.99 3.87
CA GLY A 249 0.86 -2.93 2.47
C GLY A 249 2.35 -2.61 2.34
N ALA A 250 2.88 -1.68 3.14
CA ALA A 250 4.30 -1.32 3.13
C ALA A 250 5.18 -2.46 3.63
N ALA A 251 4.79 -3.14 4.72
CA ALA A 251 5.48 -4.32 5.21
C ALA A 251 5.51 -5.44 4.15
N TRP A 252 4.36 -5.71 3.51
CA TRP A 252 4.26 -6.70 2.45
C TRP A 252 5.07 -6.34 1.19
N LEU A 253 5.05 -5.07 0.79
CA LEU A 253 5.86 -4.55 -0.31
C LEU A 253 7.36 -4.75 -0.03
N ALA A 254 7.82 -4.41 1.19
CA ALA A 254 9.21 -4.60 1.58
C ALA A 254 9.62 -6.07 1.51
N ILE A 255 8.80 -6.98 2.05
CA ILE A 255 9.01 -8.44 1.96
C ILE A 255 9.06 -8.89 0.50
N SER A 256 8.17 -8.38 -0.35
CA SER A 256 8.09 -8.72 -1.77
C SER A 256 9.35 -8.28 -2.52
N ILE A 257 9.81 -7.05 -2.29
CA ILE A 257 11.04 -6.53 -2.89
C ILE A 257 12.26 -7.31 -2.39
N VAL A 258 12.39 -7.53 -1.08
CA VAL A 258 13.51 -8.29 -0.49
C VAL A 258 13.54 -9.72 -1.02
N SER A 259 12.39 -10.37 -1.15
CA SER A 259 12.28 -11.72 -1.72
C SER A 259 12.70 -11.74 -3.19
N ALA A 260 12.26 -10.76 -3.98
CA ALA A 260 12.67 -10.59 -5.37
C ALA A 260 14.19 -10.35 -5.48
N GLU A 261 14.77 -9.45 -4.69
CA GLU A 261 16.20 -9.16 -4.72
C GLU A 261 17.05 -10.35 -4.26
N SER A 262 16.64 -11.04 -3.19
CA SER A 262 17.34 -12.23 -2.68
C SER A 262 17.37 -13.35 -3.72
N ALA A 263 16.27 -13.55 -4.45
CA ALA A 263 16.18 -14.51 -5.55
C ALA A 263 17.11 -14.15 -6.72
N ARG A 264 17.40 -12.86 -6.94
CA ARG A 264 18.36 -12.38 -7.96
C ARG A 264 19.81 -12.63 -7.54
N HIS A 265 20.20 -12.20 -6.34
CA HIS A 265 21.60 -12.30 -5.88
C HIS A 265 22.09 -13.74 -5.78
N ARG A 266 21.25 -14.68 -5.32
CA ARG A 266 21.64 -16.11 -5.21
C ARG A 266 21.79 -16.83 -6.55
N ARG A 267 21.26 -16.29 -7.66
CA ARG A 267 21.48 -16.87 -9.01
C ARG A 267 22.90 -16.63 -9.47
N ARG A 268 23.46 -15.47 -9.11
CA ARG A 268 24.82 -15.03 -9.49
C ARG A 268 25.89 -15.89 -8.84
N ALA A 269 25.79 -16.13 -7.52
CA ALA A 269 26.74 -16.99 -6.80
C ALA A 269 26.88 -18.39 -7.43
N ARG A 270 25.78 -18.96 -7.92
CA ARG A 270 25.79 -20.27 -8.61
C ARG A 270 26.37 -20.24 -10.01
N LEU A 271 26.28 -19.12 -10.74
CA LEU A 271 26.90 -19.02 -12.07
C LEU A 271 28.42 -18.90 -11.95
N HIS A 272 28.92 -18.09 -11.01
CA HIS A 272 30.36 -17.98 -10.76
C HIS A 272 30.98 -19.31 -10.29
N MET A 273 30.29 -20.09 -9.46
CA MET A 273 30.76 -21.43 -9.04
C MET A 273 30.77 -22.49 -10.15
N ARG A 274 30.09 -22.28 -11.29
CA ARG A 274 30.08 -23.23 -12.41
C ARG A 274 31.09 -22.89 -13.49
N THR A 275 31.69 -21.70 -13.44
CA THR A 275 32.67 -21.19 -14.41
C THR A 275 34.09 -21.11 -13.85
N ALA A 276 34.26 -21.39 -12.55
CA ALA A 276 35.55 -21.57 -11.88
C ALA A 276 35.80 -23.06 -11.69
#